data_AF-A0A6G5A071-F1
#
_entry.id   AF-A0A6G5A071-F1
#
_cell.length_a   1.000
_cell.length_b   1.000
_cell.length_c   1.000
_cell.angle_alpha   90.00
_cell.angle_beta   90.00
_cell.angle_gamma   90.00
#
_symmetry.space_group_name_H-M   'P 1'
#
loop_
_entity.id
_entity.type
_entity.pdbx_description
1 polymer ?
#
loop_
_entity_poly.entity_id
_entity_poly.type
_entity_poly.pdbx_seq_one_letter_code
_entity_poly.pdbx_strand_id
1 'polypeptide(L)'
;ALRCISAQRDPSAHNLALSAYAAALAGHESAKDYLEKLESIAVHKGGLTYWSNAGKKGPSASADVETAAYAVLAYLKLNPQENLNKAQPIVRWMATKRNSRGGFPSTQDTVLGLQALSAFATFVSKDPVDITVKVDGNEVSETYNLKEDTKLVVQEKKVVNLPNKLTSEASGPGCALVSTTLKYNVHTAPKSEGFELTATPSQEATDCNDHKLNICIRYDGEQPSNMAVLELKLVSGYIPDEDHIYSLYREKDVKLKRHEVEKNQVNFYFEEITSENKCFDVRLHREFAIEDAKPATVKVYDYYEQENSNSVPYSLMASC
;
A
#
# COMPACT_ATOMS: atom_id res chain seq x y z
N ALA A 1 -16.54 0.93 -26.31
CA ALA A 1 -16.25 0.65 -24.88
C ALA A 1 -17.01 -0.58 -24.39
N LEU A 2 -18.32 -0.51 -24.13
CA LEU A 2 -19.09 -1.66 -23.57
C LEU A 2 -18.99 -2.96 -24.38
N ARG A 3 -18.99 -2.88 -25.72
CA ARG A 3 -18.77 -4.05 -26.61
C ARG A 3 -17.41 -4.73 -26.41
N CYS A 4 -16.37 -3.96 -26.07
CA CYS A 4 -15.03 -4.50 -25.79
C CYS A 4 -15.02 -5.19 -24.41
N ILE A 5 -15.71 -4.60 -23.44
CA ILE A 5 -15.88 -5.17 -22.10
C ILE A 5 -16.62 -6.51 -22.16
N SER A 6 -17.69 -6.60 -22.96
CA SER A 6 -18.45 -7.84 -23.16
C SER A 6 -17.69 -8.93 -23.93
N ALA A 7 -16.60 -8.58 -24.63
CA ALA A 7 -15.81 -9.52 -25.43
C ALA A 7 -14.69 -10.20 -24.62
N GLN A 8 -14.51 -9.85 -23.34
CA GLN A 8 -13.50 -10.47 -22.48
C GLN A 8 -13.78 -11.96 -22.27
N ARG A 9 -12.73 -12.77 -22.35
CA ARG A 9 -12.76 -14.20 -22.00
C ARG A 9 -12.11 -14.37 -20.63
N ASP A 10 -12.74 -15.15 -19.76
CA ASP A 10 -12.30 -15.46 -18.39
C ASP A 10 -11.81 -14.23 -17.59
N PRO A 11 -12.68 -13.24 -17.36
CA PRO A 11 -12.31 -12.02 -16.65
C PRO A 11 -11.92 -12.33 -15.19
N SER A 12 -10.84 -11.72 -14.71
CA SER A 12 -10.46 -11.73 -13.29
C SER A 12 -11.53 -11.05 -12.42
N ALA A 13 -11.48 -11.27 -11.10
CA ALA A 13 -12.36 -10.58 -10.16
C ALA A 13 -12.26 -9.05 -10.30
N HIS A 14 -11.03 -8.52 -10.45
CA HIS A 14 -10.80 -7.10 -10.74
C HIS A 14 -11.51 -6.63 -12.02
N ASN A 15 -11.36 -7.36 -13.12
CA ASN A 15 -12.01 -6.99 -14.39
C ASN A 15 -13.54 -7.06 -14.29
N LEU A 16 -14.09 -8.06 -13.59
CA LEU A 16 -15.52 -8.17 -13.35
C LEU A 16 -16.05 -6.98 -12.54
N ALA A 17 -15.37 -6.59 -11.47
CA ALA A 17 -15.78 -5.46 -10.63
C ALA A 17 -15.72 -4.13 -11.39
N LEU A 18 -14.64 -3.89 -12.13
CA LEU A 18 -14.49 -2.70 -12.98
C LEU A 18 -15.60 -2.65 -14.06
N SER A 19 -15.87 -3.79 -14.71
CA SER A 19 -16.91 -3.92 -15.73
C SER A 19 -18.31 -3.69 -15.16
N ALA A 20 -18.59 -4.24 -13.97
CA ALA A 20 -19.83 -4.03 -13.25
C ALA A 20 -20.06 -2.56 -12.94
N TYR A 21 -19.05 -1.87 -12.41
CA TYR A 21 -19.17 -0.46 -12.09
C TYR A 21 -19.33 0.42 -13.33
N ALA A 22 -18.54 0.18 -14.38
CA ALA A 22 -18.66 0.91 -15.65
C ALA A 22 -20.05 0.72 -16.29
N ALA A 23 -20.56 -0.51 -16.31
CA ALA A 23 -21.90 -0.81 -16.81
C ALA A 23 -23.00 -0.16 -15.95
N ALA A 24 -22.85 -0.17 -14.62
CA ALA A 24 -23.79 0.48 -13.69
C ALA A 24 -23.84 2.00 -13.89
N LEU A 25 -22.68 2.64 -14.10
CA LEU A 25 -22.60 4.07 -14.44
C LEU A 25 -23.28 4.38 -15.77
N ALA A 26 -23.17 3.49 -16.75
CA ALA A 26 -23.81 3.62 -18.05
C ALA A 26 -25.32 3.25 -18.06
N GLY A 27 -25.86 2.76 -16.94
CA GLY A 27 -27.23 2.26 -16.86
C GLY A 27 -27.49 1.00 -17.71
N HIS A 28 -26.44 0.24 -18.04
CA HIS A 28 -26.54 -0.95 -18.88
C HIS A 28 -26.95 -2.18 -18.04
N GLU A 29 -27.86 -3.00 -18.56
CA GLU A 29 -28.44 -4.15 -17.83
C GLU A 29 -27.40 -5.20 -17.41
N SER A 30 -26.34 -5.35 -18.21
CA SER A 30 -25.24 -6.29 -17.95
C SER A 30 -24.48 -6.03 -16.64
N ALA A 31 -24.67 -4.87 -16.00
CA ALA A 31 -24.09 -4.59 -14.69
C ALA A 31 -24.48 -5.63 -13.64
N LYS A 32 -25.74 -6.11 -13.70
CA LYS A 32 -26.23 -7.19 -12.81
C LYS A 32 -25.49 -8.49 -13.08
N ASP A 33 -25.38 -8.89 -14.34
CA ASP A 33 -24.68 -10.12 -14.74
C ASP A 33 -23.21 -10.12 -14.29
N TYR A 34 -22.52 -8.97 -14.40
CA TYR A 34 -21.14 -8.85 -13.92
C TYR A 34 -21.04 -8.96 -12.40
N LEU A 35 -21.97 -8.37 -11.65
CA LEU A 35 -22.01 -8.50 -10.19
C LEU A 35 -22.35 -9.93 -9.74
N GLU A 36 -23.26 -10.61 -10.43
CA GLU A 36 -23.59 -12.01 -10.11
C GLU A 36 -22.38 -12.92 -10.33
N LYS A 37 -21.65 -12.73 -11.43
CA LYS A 37 -20.38 -13.44 -11.68
C LYS A 37 -19.34 -13.12 -10.60
N LEU A 38 -19.20 -11.85 -10.24
CA LEU A 38 -18.28 -11.42 -9.20
C LEU A 38 -18.62 -12.02 -7.84
N GLU A 39 -19.90 -12.05 -7.47
CA GLU A 39 -20.39 -12.65 -6.22
C GLU A 39 -20.13 -14.16 -6.20
N SER A 40 -20.25 -14.85 -7.34
CA SER A 40 -20.01 -16.30 -7.43
C SER A 40 -18.58 -16.73 -7.08
N ILE A 41 -17.62 -15.80 -7.16
CA ILE A 41 -16.21 -16.00 -6.83
C ILE A 41 -15.78 -15.25 -5.55
N ALA A 42 -16.73 -14.69 -4.81
CA ALA A 42 -16.45 -13.98 -3.57
C ALA A 42 -16.08 -14.95 -2.44
N VAL A 43 -15.17 -14.50 -1.56
CA VAL A 43 -14.82 -15.22 -0.33
C VAL A 43 -15.64 -14.67 0.83
N HIS A 44 -16.41 -15.54 1.47
CA HIS A 44 -17.17 -15.22 2.67
C HIS A 44 -16.55 -15.87 3.90
N LYS A 45 -16.01 -15.06 4.82
CA LYS A 45 -15.35 -15.56 6.03
C LYS A 45 -15.55 -14.62 7.21
N GLY A 46 -16.08 -15.13 8.32
CA GLY A 46 -16.25 -14.36 9.56
C GLY A 46 -17.20 -13.15 9.41
N GLY A 47 -18.20 -13.24 8.54
CA GLY A 47 -19.11 -12.13 8.25
C GLY A 47 -18.51 -11.03 7.35
N LEU A 48 -17.35 -11.29 6.74
CA LEU A 48 -16.71 -10.42 5.77
C LEU A 48 -16.84 -11.02 4.36
N THR A 49 -16.91 -10.14 3.36
CA THR A 49 -16.92 -10.50 1.94
C THR A 49 -15.75 -9.81 1.25
N TYR A 50 -14.97 -10.55 0.47
CA TYR A 50 -13.84 -9.99 -0.27
C TYR A 50 -13.46 -10.86 -1.47
N TRP A 51 -12.56 -10.35 -2.29
CA TRP A 51 -11.97 -11.07 -3.41
C TRP A 51 -10.48 -11.18 -3.22
N SER A 52 -9.91 -12.26 -3.76
CA SER A 52 -8.47 -12.42 -3.86
C SER A 52 -8.09 -12.50 -5.33
N ASN A 53 -7.45 -11.45 -5.80
CA ASN A 53 -6.74 -11.39 -7.05
C ASN A 53 -5.36 -11.98 -6.76
N ALA A 54 -5.26 -13.30 -6.86
CA ALA A 54 -3.98 -13.97 -6.87
C ALA A 54 -3.33 -13.75 -8.25
N GLY A 55 -2.22 -13.02 -8.27
CA GLY A 55 -1.25 -13.12 -9.36
C GLY A 55 -0.41 -14.39 -9.20
N LYS A 56 0.49 -14.64 -10.15
CA LYS A 56 1.42 -15.79 -10.06
C LYS A 56 2.39 -15.72 -8.87
N LYS A 57 2.60 -14.54 -8.28
CA LYS A 57 3.46 -14.31 -7.11
C LYS A 57 2.72 -14.16 -5.77
N GLY A 58 1.42 -14.46 -5.77
CA GLY A 58 0.59 -14.40 -4.57
C GLY A 58 -0.55 -13.38 -4.65
N PRO A 59 -1.28 -13.19 -3.54
CA PRO A 59 -2.40 -12.25 -3.47
C PRO A 59 -1.94 -10.80 -3.58
N SER A 60 -2.61 -10.01 -4.43
CA SER A 60 -2.39 -8.57 -4.59
C SER A 60 -3.30 -7.78 -3.65
N ALA A 61 -2.76 -7.27 -2.54
CA ALA A 61 -3.54 -6.55 -1.52
C ALA A 61 -4.17 -5.27 -2.07
N SER A 62 -3.46 -4.55 -2.96
CA SER A 62 -3.99 -3.36 -3.63
C SER A 62 -5.13 -3.72 -4.57
N ALA A 63 -4.93 -4.71 -5.45
CA ALA A 63 -5.97 -5.13 -6.39
C ALA A 63 -7.21 -5.66 -5.67
N ASP A 64 -7.06 -6.34 -4.53
CA ASP A 64 -8.17 -6.83 -3.71
C ASP A 64 -9.02 -5.68 -3.15
N VAL A 65 -8.36 -4.62 -2.67
CA VAL A 65 -9.03 -3.40 -2.20
C VAL A 65 -9.73 -2.68 -3.34
N GLU A 66 -9.10 -2.56 -4.51
CA GLU A 66 -9.72 -1.95 -5.69
C GLU A 66 -10.94 -2.73 -6.17
N THR A 67 -10.84 -4.07 -6.27
CA THR A 67 -11.96 -4.95 -6.63
C THR A 67 -13.12 -4.76 -5.65
N ALA A 68 -12.83 -4.75 -4.35
CA ALA A 68 -13.85 -4.54 -3.31
C ALA A 68 -14.49 -3.15 -3.42
N ALA A 69 -13.69 -2.10 -3.68
CA ALA A 69 -14.18 -0.74 -3.85
C ALA A 69 -15.12 -0.62 -5.05
N TYR A 70 -14.73 -1.16 -6.21
CA TYR A 70 -15.58 -1.20 -7.40
C TYR A 70 -16.87 -1.98 -7.17
N ALA A 71 -16.81 -3.12 -6.46
CA ALA A 71 -18.00 -3.90 -6.11
C ALA A 71 -18.99 -3.07 -5.27
N VAL A 72 -18.50 -2.39 -4.22
CA VAL A 72 -19.33 -1.51 -3.38
C VAL A 72 -19.94 -0.39 -4.22
N LEU A 73 -19.14 0.30 -5.03
CA LEU A 73 -19.62 1.38 -5.88
C LEU A 73 -20.67 0.92 -6.89
N ALA A 74 -20.49 -0.26 -7.49
CA ALA A 74 -21.45 -0.86 -8.42
C ALA A 74 -22.78 -1.23 -7.71
N TYR A 75 -22.70 -1.87 -6.54
CA TYR A 75 -23.87 -2.21 -5.74
C TYR A 75 -24.69 -0.98 -5.36
N LEU A 76 -24.03 0.06 -4.87
CA LEU A 76 -24.65 1.34 -4.52
C LEU A 76 -25.20 2.06 -5.75
N LYS A 77 -24.53 1.99 -6.91
CA LYS A 77 -25.00 2.68 -8.11
C LYS A 77 -26.27 2.06 -8.70
N LEU A 78 -26.41 0.74 -8.65
CA LEU A 78 -27.57 0.04 -9.23
C LEU A 78 -28.85 0.20 -8.41
N ASN A 79 -28.80 -0.18 -7.14
CA ASN A 79 -29.93 -0.04 -6.22
C ASN A 79 -29.43 -0.09 -4.78
N PRO A 80 -29.18 1.08 -4.14
CA PRO A 80 -28.72 1.12 -2.76
C PRO A 80 -29.67 0.38 -1.81
N GLN A 81 -30.98 0.57 -1.95
CA GLN A 81 -31.96 0.03 -1.00
C GLN A 81 -31.93 -1.50 -0.93
N GLU A 82 -31.71 -2.16 -2.06
CA GLU A 82 -31.62 -3.63 -2.13
C GLU A 82 -30.21 -4.15 -1.84
N ASN A 83 -29.17 -3.41 -2.21
CA ASN A 83 -27.79 -3.91 -2.19
C ASN A 83 -26.97 -3.45 -0.98
N LEU A 84 -27.49 -2.61 -0.08
CA LEU A 84 -26.75 -2.19 1.12
C LEU A 84 -26.27 -3.36 1.98
N ASN A 85 -27.10 -4.40 2.13
CA ASN A 85 -26.75 -5.61 2.87
C ASN A 85 -25.61 -6.42 2.21
N LYS A 86 -25.46 -6.31 0.88
CA LYS A 86 -24.34 -6.91 0.13
C LYS A 86 -23.07 -6.06 0.23
N ALA A 87 -23.21 -4.74 0.21
CA ALA A 87 -22.10 -3.80 0.34
C ALA A 87 -21.48 -3.78 1.75
N GLN A 88 -22.31 -3.91 2.80
CA GLN A 88 -21.86 -3.84 4.19
C GLN A 88 -20.72 -4.81 4.56
N PRO A 89 -20.78 -6.13 4.29
CA PRO A 89 -19.68 -7.05 4.62
C PRO A 89 -18.39 -6.75 3.83
N ILE A 90 -18.50 -6.16 2.64
CA ILE A 90 -17.36 -5.72 1.83
C ILE A 90 -16.70 -4.49 2.47
N VAL A 91 -17.51 -3.48 2.84
CA VAL A 91 -17.03 -2.27 3.53
C VAL A 91 -16.36 -2.61 4.86
N ARG A 92 -16.94 -3.54 5.63
CA ARG A 92 -16.32 -4.03 6.87
C ARG A 92 -14.95 -4.65 6.60
N TRP A 93 -14.81 -5.43 5.52
CA TRP A 93 -13.51 -5.98 5.15
C TRP A 93 -12.53 -4.90 4.73
N MET A 94 -12.94 -3.95 3.89
CA MET A 94 -12.09 -2.83 3.44
C MET A 94 -11.60 -2.00 4.63
N ALA A 95 -12.43 -1.77 5.64
CA ALA A 95 -12.04 -1.06 6.85
C ALA A 95 -10.86 -1.73 7.58
N THR A 96 -10.72 -3.06 7.50
CA THR A 96 -9.58 -3.81 8.07
C THR A 96 -8.29 -3.70 7.26
N LYS A 97 -8.37 -3.19 6.02
CA LYS A 97 -7.22 -3.02 5.12
C LYS A 97 -6.62 -1.61 5.17
N ARG A 98 -7.22 -0.70 5.94
CA ARG A 98 -6.71 0.66 6.11
C ARG A 98 -5.41 0.67 6.91
N ASN A 99 -4.47 1.51 6.48
CA ASN A 99 -3.23 1.77 7.20
C ASN A 99 -3.45 2.78 8.35
N SER A 100 -2.43 2.97 9.18
CA SER A 100 -2.47 3.85 10.36
C SER A 100 -2.72 5.34 10.08
N ARG A 101 -2.61 5.77 8.82
CA ARG A 101 -2.87 7.15 8.37
C ARG A 101 -4.24 7.28 7.68
N GLY A 102 -5.01 6.19 7.65
CA GLY A 102 -6.35 6.16 7.08
C GLY A 102 -6.41 5.92 5.57
N GLY A 103 -5.28 5.73 4.89
CA GLY A 103 -5.22 5.29 3.49
C GLY A 103 -5.17 3.78 3.34
N PHE A 104 -4.89 3.30 2.13
CA PHE A 104 -4.69 1.89 1.77
C PHE A 104 -3.23 1.66 1.31
N PRO A 105 -2.82 0.42 0.97
CA PRO A 105 -1.45 0.12 0.57
C PRO A 105 -0.90 0.99 -0.57
N SER A 106 -1.67 1.26 -1.62
CA SER A 106 -1.24 2.01 -2.81
C SER A 106 -2.00 3.34 -2.98
N THR A 107 -1.88 3.97 -4.16
CA THR A 107 -2.59 5.22 -4.47
C THR A 107 -3.98 4.98 -5.05
N GLN A 108 -4.10 4.06 -6.01
CA GLN A 108 -5.36 3.77 -6.70
C GLN A 108 -6.37 3.13 -5.75
N ASP A 109 -5.92 2.16 -4.95
CA ASP A 109 -6.72 1.54 -3.90
C ASP A 109 -7.19 2.56 -2.84
N THR A 110 -6.40 3.60 -2.57
CA THR A 110 -6.75 4.66 -1.62
C THR A 110 -7.84 5.55 -2.17
N VAL A 111 -7.72 5.99 -3.43
CA VAL A 111 -8.74 6.83 -4.07
C VAL A 111 -10.07 6.10 -4.15
N LEU A 112 -10.07 4.89 -4.70
CA LEU A 112 -11.28 4.08 -4.86
C LEU A 112 -11.84 3.63 -3.51
N GLY A 113 -10.96 3.21 -2.60
CA GLY A 113 -11.34 2.78 -1.25
C GLY A 113 -12.04 3.88 -0.47
N LEU A 114 -11.47 5.10 -0.45
CA LEU A 114 -12.10 6.24 0.20
C LEU A 114 -13.39 6.67 -0.49
N GLN A 115 -13.46 6.62 -1.82
CA GLN A 115 -14.68 6.90 -2.56
C GLN A 115 -15.80 5.90 -2.19
N ALA A 116 -15.50 4.60 -2.17
CA ALA A 116 -16.45 3.55 -1.83
C ALA A 116 -16.93 3.65 -0.39
N LEU A 117 -16.01 3.86 0.57
CA LEU A 117 -16.35 4.04 1.98
C LEU A 117 -17.24 5.28 2.20
N SER A 118 -16.91 6.39 1.55
CA SER A 118 -17.68 7.64 1.65
C SER A 118 -19.06 7.49 1.02
N ALA A 119 -19.16 6.88 -0.17
CA ALA A 119 -20.43 6.60 -0.83
C ALA A 119 -21.30 5.65 -0.02
N PHE A 120 -20.73 4.65 0.63
CA PHE A 120 -21.49 3.77 1.52
C PHE A 120 -21.98 4.53 2.76
N ALA A 121 -21.12 5.37 3.36
CA ALA A 121 -21.47 6.17 4.54
C ALA A 121 -22.69 7.07 4.30
N THR A 122 -22.92 7.60 3.10
CA THR A 122 -24.11 8.44 2.81
C THR A 122 -25.44 7.69 2.96
N PHE A 123 -25.44 6.36 2.95
CA PHE A 123 -26.64 5.55 3.09
C PHE A 123 -26.82 4.96 4.48
N VAL A 124 -25.74 4.78 5.24
CA VAL A 124 -25.79 4.13 6.57
C VAL A 124 -25.61 5.08 7.74
N SER A 125 -24.96 6.23 7.53
CA SER A 125 -24.78 7.24 8.56
C SER A 125 -26.13 7.88 8.86
N LYS A 126 -26.60 7.67 10.10
CA LYS A 126 -27.78 8.34 10.64
C LYS A 126 -27.30 9.39 11.62
N ASP A 127 -27.52 10.65 11.28
CA ASP A 127 -27.36 11.75 12.23
C ASP A 127 -28.64 11.86 13.09
N PRO A 128 -28.54 12.21 14.39
CA PRO A 128 -27.31 12.49 15.12
C PRO A 128 -26.60 11.21 15.62
N VAL A 129 -25.27 11.22 15.60
CA VAL A 129 -24.45 10.16 16.19
C VAL A 129 -24.50 10.24 17.72
N ASP A 130 -24.85 9.12 18.36
CA ASP A 130 -24.76 8.95 19.81
C ASP A 130 -24.36 7.51 20.15
N ILE A 131 -23.07 7.21 20.03
CA ILE A 131 -22.52 5.88 20.27
C ILE A 131 -21.45 5.92 21.37
N THR A 132 -21.56 5.00 22.32
CA THR A 132 -20.57 4.76 23.36
C THR A 132 -19.81 3.48 23.01
N VAL A 133 -18.48 3.57 22.95
CA VAL A 133 -17.59 2.43 22.70
C VAL A 133 -16.71 2.20 23.92
N LYS A 134 -16.83 1.03 24.54
CA LYS A 134 -15.96 0.58 25.61
C LYS A 134 -14.88 -0.33 25.04
N VAL A 135 -13.64 -0.12 25.45
CA VAL A 135 -12.49 -0.94 25.06
C VAL A 135 -11.75 -1.39 26.31
N ASP A 136 -11.68 -2.70 26.51
CA ASP A 136 -11.06 -3.32 27.67
C ASP A 136 -9.93 -4.28 27.25
N GLY A 137 -8.91 -4.39 28.10
CA GLY A 137 -7.74 -5.25 27.93
C GLY A 137 -6.84 -5.20 29.16
N ASN A 138 -5.64 -5.79 29.09
CA ASN A 138 -4.69 -5.69 30.19
C ASN A 138 -4.18 -4.26 30.35
N GLU A 139 -4.40 -3.63 31.51
CA GLU A 139 -4.11 -2.21 31.78
C GLU A 139 -4.73 -1.21 30.78
N VAL A 140 -5.80 -1.63 30.10
CA VAL A 140 -6.60 -0.79 29.20
C VAL A 140 -8.05 -0.92 29.62
N SER A 141 -8.66 0.19 30.04
CA SER A 141 -10.11 0.27 30.26
C SER A 141 -10.54 1.69 29.91
N GLU A 142 -11.00 1.85 28.68
CA GLU A 142 -11.32 3.16 28.10
C GLU A 142 -12.77 3.18 27.62
N THR A 143 -13.46 4.30 27.84
CA THR A 143 -14.80 4.53 27.32
C THR A 143 -14.78 5.77 26.44
N TYR A 144 -15.09 5.58 25.17
CA TYR A 144 -15.16 6.63 24.16
C TYR A 144 -16.62 6.98 23.88
N ASN A 145 -16.98 8.23 24.10
CA ASN A 145 -18.29 8.76 23.76
C ASN A 145 -18.18 9.53 22.46
N LEU A 146 -18.86 9.05 21.42
CA LEU A 146 -18.92 9.68 20.10
C LEU A 146 -20.30 10.32 19.98
N LYS A 147 -20.32 11.65 20.07
CA LYS A 147 -21.50 12.49 19.86
C LYS A 147 -21.39 13.18 18.50
N GLU A 148 -22.50 13.75 18.05
CA GLU A 148 -22.60 14.44 16.77
C GLU A 148 -21.55 15.56 16.58
N ASP A 149 -21.31 16.36 17.62
CA ASP A 149 -20.32 17.44 17.64
C ASP A 149 -18.87 16.94 17.70
N THR A 150 -18.64 15.74 18.24
CA THR A 150 -17.32 15.11 18.32
C THR A 150 -17.09 14.00 17.29
N LYS A 151 -18.01 13.78 16.34
CA LYS A 151 -18.01 12.58 15.46
C LYS A 151 -16.79 12.48 14.54
N LEU A 152 -16.09 13.59 14.32
CA LEU A 152 -14.87 13.67 13.50
C LEU A 152 -13.59 13.75 14.34
N VAL A 153 -13.70 13.86 15.66
CA VAL A 153 -12.54 13.95 16.56
C VAL A 153 -11.99 12.55 16.79
N VAL A 154 -10.74 12.32 16.37
CA VAL A 154 -10.04 11.07 16.63
C VAL A 154 -9.70 10.98 18.12
N GLN A 155 -10.12 9.89 18.76
CA GLN A 155 -9.81 9.58 20.15
C GLN A 155 -8.85 8.37 20.15
N GLU A 156 -7.66 8.53 20.73
CA GLU A 156 -6.60 7.50 20.69
C GLU A 156 -6.00 7.22 22.06
N LYS A 157 -5.59 5.96 22.26
CA LYS A 157 -4.85 5.52 23.45
C LYS A 157 -3.68 4.63 23.03
N LYS A 158 -2.49 4.94 23.53
CA LYS A 158 -1.33 4.08 23.35
C LYS A 158 -1.42 2.87 24.28
N VAL A 159 -1.42 1.68 23.69
CA VAL A 159 -1.32 0.41 24.42
C VAL A 159 0.16 0.04 24.52
N VAL A 160 0.68 -0.08 25.74
CA VAL A 160 2.12 -0.30 25.99
C VAL A 160 2.45 -1.74 26.37
N ASN A 161 1.55 -2.44 27.06
CA ASN A 161 1.77 -3.83 27.44
C ASN A 161 1.33 -4.74 26.30
N LEU A 162 2.27 -5.51 25.76
CA LEU A 162 2.06 -6.47 24.67
C LEU A 162 2.61 -7.85 25.08
N PRO A 163 1.98 -8.97 24.67
CA PRO A 163 0.74 -9.05 23.90
C PRO A 163 -0.49 -8.63 24.73
N ASN A 164 -1.49 -8.05 24.07
CA ASN A 164 -2.74 -7.64 24.71
C ASN A 164 -3.93 -8.05 23.85
N LYS A 165 -4.94 -8.64 24.47
CA LYS A 165 -6.21 -8.97 23.81
C LYS A 165 -7.21 -7.88 24.18
N LEU A 166 -7.57 -7.06 23.19
CA LEU A 166 -8.56 -6.01 23.37
C LEU A 166 -9.95 -6.52 23.00
N THR A 167 -10.94 -6.18 23.82
CA THR A 167 -12.37 -6.40 23.54
C THR A 167 -13.07 -5.07 23.46
N SER A 168 -13.94 -4.90 22.46
CA SER A 168 -14.71 -3.68 22.27
C SER A 168 -16.20 -3.94 22.28
N GLU A 169 -16.95 -3.15 23.03
CA GLU A 169 -18.40 -3.18 23.07
C GLU A 169 -18.96 -1.81 22.70
N ALA A 170 -19.98 -1.78 21.84
CA ALA A 170 -20.60 -0.55 21.39
C ALA A 170 -22.09 -0.53 21.75
N SER A 171 -22.59 0.62 22.21
CA SER A 171 -23.98 0.83 22.58
C SER A 171 -24.46 2.21 22.14
N GLY A 172 -25.73 2.31 21.71
CA GLY A 172 -26.34 3.54 21.20
C GLY A 172 -26.42 3.61 19.67
N PRO A 173 -27.19 4.57 19.13
CA PRO A 173 -27.34 4.77 17.70
C PRO A 173 -26.11 5.41 17.05
N GLY A 174 -25.63 4.81 15.96
CA GLY A 174 -24.54 5.36 15.16
C GLY A 174 -23.61 4.27 14.63
N CYS A 175 -22.51 4.69 14.02
CA CYS A 175 -21.43 3.81 13.59
C CYS A 175 -20.10 4.40 14.04
N ALA A 176 -19.22 3.56 14.59
CA ALA A 176 -17.88 3.94 14.98
C ALA A 176 -16.87 3.03 14.28
N LEU A 177 -15.74 3.62 13.85
CA LEU A 177 -14.61 2.86 13.35
C LEU A 177 -13.57 2.73 14.47
N VAL A 178 -13.35 1.51 14.93
CA VAL A 178 -12.28 1.17 15.88
C VAL A 178 -11.12 0.58 15.09
N SER A 179 -9.91 1.13 15.25
CA SER A 179 -8.70 0.66 14.58
C SER A 179 -7.54 0.54 15.55
N THR A 180 -6.71 -0.48 15.35
CA THR A 180 -5.51 -0.73 16.16
C THR A 180 -4.30 -0.75 15.25
N THR A 181 -3.27 0.04 15.58
CA THR A 181 -2.01 0.09 14.84
C THR A 181 -0.86 -0.45 15.69
N LEU A 182 -0.15 -1.46 15.17
CA LEU A 182 1.09 -1.97 15.75
C LEU A 182 2.29 -1.52 14.90
N LYS A 183 3.26 -0.84 15.52
CA LYS A 183 4.53 -0.44 14.89
C LYS A 183 5.68 -1.11 15.62
N TYR A 184 6.56 -1.77 14.88
CA TYR A 184 7.73 -2.48 15.41
C TYR A 184 8.88 -2.46 14.40
N ASN A 185 10.11 -2.63 14.90
CA ASN A 185 11.30 -2.77 14.06
C ASN A 185 11.66 -4.26 13.98
N VAL A 186 12.16 -4.69 12.82
CA VAL A 186 12.72 -6.03 12.61
C VAL A 186 14.20 -5.91 12.27
N HIS A 187 15.00 -6.87 12.71
CA HIS A 187 16.44 -6.87 12.42
C HIS A 187 16.72 -7.24 10.96
N THR A 188 15.99 -8.21 10.43
CA THR A 188 16.08 -8.65 9.04
C THR A 188 14.76 -8.35 8.36
N ALA A 189 14.82 -7.69 7.21
CA ALA A 189 13.64 -7.47 6.39
C ALA A 189 12.99 -8.82 6.04
N PRO A 190 11.66 -8.94 6.09
CA PRO A 190 10.99 -10.15 5.63
C PRO A 190 11.38 -10.45 4.19
N LYS A 191 11.61 -11.74 3.87
CA LYS A 191 11.77 -12.13 2.48
C LYS A 191 10.49 -11.77 1.73
N SER A 192 10.65 -11.02 0.66
CA SER A 192 9.59 -10.65 -0.26
C SER A 192 10.04 -11.09 -1.64
N GLU A 193 9.10 -11.65 -2.40
CA GLU A 193 9.34 -12.11 -3.75
C GLU A 193 9.14 -10.93 -4.72
N GLY A 194 9.61 -11.06 -5.95
CA GLY A 194 9.40 -10.03 -6.98
C GLY A 194 10.71 -9.43 -7.46
N PHE A 195 11.56 -8.94 -6.56
CA PHE A 195 12.80 -8.27 -6.93
C PHE A 195 14.06 -9.00 -6.42
N GLU A 196 15.10 -9.00 -7.24
CA GLU A 196 16.47 -9.18 -6.81
C GLU A 196 17.13 -7.80 -6.69
N LEU A 197 17.87 -7.60 -5.61
CA LEU A 197 18.53 -6.34 -5.30
C LEU A 197 19.90 -6.62 -4.70
N THR A 198 20.92 -5.94 -5.21
CA THR A 198 22.24 -5.87 -4.58
C THR A 198 22.68 -4.42 -4.45
N ALA A 199 23.41 -4.11 -3.38
CA ALA A 199 23.98 -2.81 -3.11
C ALA A 199 25.41 -3.00 -2.64
N THR A 200 26.36 -2.76 -3.53
CA THR A 200 27.78 -3.04 -3.28
C THR A 200 28.54 -1.72 -3.20
N PRO A 201 29.04 -1.33 -2.01
CA PRO A 201 29.86 -0.15 -1.88
C PRO A 201 31.24 -0.40 -2.52
N SER A 202 31.73 0.62 -3.21
CA SER A 202 33.09 0.69 -3.74
C SER A 202 33.71 2.03 -3.33
N GLN A 203 34.99 1.98 -3.01
CA GLN A 203 35.77 3.13 -2.56
C GLN A 203 36.93 3.32 -3.54
N GLU A 204 37.21 4.57 -3.92
CA GLU A 204 38.44 4.88 -4.63
C GLU A 204 39.60 4.90 -3.62
N ALA A 205 40.73 4.27 -3.97
CA ALA A 205 41.85 4.06 -3.05
C ALA A 205 42.49 5.35 -2.49
N THR A 206 42.14 6.51 -3.02
CA THR A 206 42.75 7.82 -2.74
C THR A 206 41.79 8.84 -2.12
N ASP A 207 40.48 8.57 -2.08
CA ASP A 207 39.49 9.48 -1.48
C ASP A 207 38.61 8.73 -0.46
N CYS A 208 38.71 9.14 0.80
CA CYS A 208 37.99 8.54 1.92
C CYS A 208 36.62 9.19 2.16
N ASN A 209 36.32 10.30 1.48
CA ASN A 209 35.06 11.02 1.63
C ASN A 209 34.05 10.62 0.54
N ASP A 210 34.55 10.31 -0.65
CA ASP A 210 33.72 9.93 -1.79
C ASP A 210 33.58 8.41 -1.94
N HIS A 211 32.33 7.95 -1.98
CA HIS A 211 31.99 6.55 -2.14
C HIS A 211 31.09 6.36 -3.36
N LYS A 212 31.20 5.20 -4.02
CA LYS A 212 30.30 4.78 -5.08
C LYS A 212 29.53 3.56 -4.62
N LEU A 213 28.21 3.66 -4.57
CA LEU A 213 27.33 2.53 -4.28
C LEU A 213 26.80 1.97 -5.60
N ASN A 214 27.27 0.78 -5.97
CA ASN A 214 26.75 0.06 -7.13
C ASN A 214 25.46 -0.66 -6.76
N ILE A 215 24.36 -0.28 -7.40
CA ILE A 215 23.04 -0.84 -7.15
C ILE A 215 22.62 -1.62 -8.38
N CYS A 216 22.33 -2.90 -8.22
CA CYS A 216 21.75 -3.73 -9.28
C CYS A 216 20.36 -4.21 -8.88
N ILE A 217 19.41 -4.07 -9.80
CA ILE A 217 18.02 -4.48 -9.63
C ILE A 217 17.54 -5.31 -10.82
N ARG A 218 16.78 -6.35 -10.51
CA ARG A 218 16.12 -7.22 -11.49
C ARG A 218 14.74 -7.60 -10.98
N TYR A 219 13.74 -7.62 -11.85
CA TYR A 219 12.42 -8.11 -11.52
C TYR A 219 12.27 -9.54 -12.03
N ASP A 220 11.92 -10.44 -11.12
CA ASP A 220 11.83 -11.87 -11.40
C ASP A 220 10.42 -12.26 -11.92
N GLY A 221 9.84 -11.44 -12.80
CA GLY A 221 8.51 -11.67 -13.38
C GLY A 221 8.56 -12.21 -14.81
N GLU A 222 7.48 -12.89 -15.24
CA GLU A 222 7.29 -13.23 -16.67
C GLU A 222 7.08 -12.00 -17.55
N GLN A 223 6.52 -10.94 -16.96
CA GLN A 223 6.37 -9.61 -17.54
C GLN A 223 7.17 -8.62 -16.68
N PRO A 224 7.55 -7.45 -17.23
CA PRO A 224 8.11 -6.36 -16.44
C PRO A 224 7.21 -6.00 -15.24
N SER A 225 7.80 -5.41 -14.20
CA SER A 225 7.04 -4.83 -13.09
C SER A 225 6.14 -3.68 -13.61
N ASN A 226 5.22 -3.21 -12.77
CA ASN A 226 4.66 -1.88 -12.99
C ASN A 226 5.73 -0.82 -12.67
N MET A 227 5.30 0.42 -12.40
CA MET A 227 6.18 1.45 -11.89
C MET A 227 6.90 0.96 -10.62
N ALA A 228 8.22 1.07 -10.60
CA ALA A 228 9.04 0.63 -9.48
C ALA A 228 9.72 1.83 -8.81
N VAL A 229 9.84 1.77 -7.49
CA VAL A 229 10.53 2.78 -6.68
C VAL A 229 11.71 2.13 -5.97
N LEU A 230 12.88 2.76 -6.06
CA LEU A 230 14.05 2.42 -5.29
C LEU A 230 14.31 3.50 -4.24
N GLU A 231 14.18 3.13 -2.98
CA GLU A 231 14.49 3.95 -1.81
C GLU A 231 15.91 3.66 -1.35
N LEU A 232 16.80 4.64 -1.52
CA LEU A 232 18.15 4.64 -0.98
C LEU A 232 18.16 5.45 0.30
N LYS A 233 18.15 4.77 1.45
CA LYS A 233 18.39 5.43 2.73
C LYS A 233 19.90 5.65 2.89
N LEU A 234 20.30 6.85 3.27
CA LEU A 234 21.72 7.21 3.38
C LEU A 234 22.29 6.79 4.74
N VAL A 235 23.56 6.38 4.76
CA VAL A 235 24.32 6.22 6.00
C VAL A 235 24.47 7.59 6.65
N SER A 236 24.27 7.69 7.97
CA SER A 236 24.38 8.97 8.69
C SER A 236 25.71 9.67 8.40
N GLY A 237 25.65 10.94 8.03
CA GLY A 237 26.82 11.76 7.66
C GLY A 237 27.17 11.75 6.18
N TYR A 238 26.44 11.01 5.34
CA TYR A 238 26.61 11.01 3.89
C TYR A 238 25.44 11.69 3.18
N ILE A 239 25.76 12.41 2.11
CA ILE A 239 24.82 13.05 1.19
C ILE A 239 25.04 12.52 -0.24
N PRO A 240 24.01 12.52 -1.10
CA PRO A 240 24.16 12.11 -2.49
C PRO A 240 24.80 13.24 -3.31
N ASP A 241 25.61 12.87 -4.30
CA ASP A 241 26.02 13.79 -5.37
C ASP A 241 24.85 13.95 -6.35
N GLU A 242 24.11 15.06 -6.22
CA GLU A 242 22.95 15.34 -7.07
C GLU A 242 23.33 15.55 -8.55
N ASP A 243 24.50 16.15 -8.83
CA ASP A 243 24.97 16.34 -10.21
C ASP A 243 25.22 14.98 -10.88
N HIS A 244 25.76 14.01 -10.15
CA HIS A 244 25.89 12.64 -10.61
C HIS A 244 24.52 11.98 -10.85
N ILE A 245 23.54 12.18 -9.96
CA ILE A 245 22.18 11.66 -10.17
C ILE A 245 21.55 12.25 -11.45
N TYR A 246 21.79 13.53 -11.75
CA TYR A 246 21.34 14.12 -13.02
C TYR A 246 21.98 13.48 -14.26
N SER A 247 23.20 12.94 -14.16
CA SER A 247 23.81 12.19 -15.27
C SER A 247 23.13 10.84 -15.53
N LEU A 248 22.54 10.20 -14.52
CA LEU A 248 21.84 8.91 -14.66
C LEU A 248 20.63 8.96 -15.61
N TYR A 249 20.03 10.14 -15.81
CA TYR A 249 18.96 10.34 -16.79
C TYR A 249 19.42 10.15 -18.24
N ARG A 250 20.71 10.36 -18.50
CA ARG A 250 21.31 10.24 -19.85
C ARG A 250 21.82 8.83 -20.12
N GLU A 251 21.98 8.02 -19.08
CA GLU A 251 22.39 6.63 -19.19
C GLU A 251 21.23 5.78 -19.72
N LYS A 252 21.39 5.29 -20.95
CA LYS A 252 20.33 4.56 -21.68
C LYS A 252 19.85 3.32 -20.95
N ASP A 253 20.74 2.65 -20.22
CA ASP A 253 20.44 1.38 -19.55
C ASP A 253 19.75 1.59 -18.19
N VAL A 254 19.89 2.76 -17.57
CA VAL A 254 19.26 3.09 -16.28
C VAL A 254 17.78 3.43 -16.47
N LYS A 255 17.44 4.22 -17.49
CA LYS A 255 16.05 4.65 -17.78
C LYS A 255 15.35 5.31 -16.57
N LEU A 256 16.08 6.09 -15.79
CA LEU A 256 15.54 6.84 -14.65
C LEU A 256 14.49 7.86 -15.13
N LYS A 257 13.31 7.87 -14.51
CA LYS A 257 12.23 8.80 -14.87
C LYS A 257 12.17 10.01 -13.96
N ARG A 258 12.44 9.82 -12.67
CA ARG A 258 12.42 10.86 -11.66
C ARG A 258 13.27 10.46 -10.47
N HIS A 259 13.73 11.45 -9.71
CA HIS A 259 14.30 11.27 -8.38
C HIS A 259 13.73 12.31 -7.43
N GLU A 260 13.66 11.96 -6.14
CA GLU A 260 13.30 12.88 -5.05
C GLU A 260 14.30 12.70 -3.90
N VAL A 261 14.85 13.79 -3.40
CA VAL A 261 15.72 13.80 -2.23
C VAL A 261 14.93 14.28 -1.02
N GLU A 262 14.75 13.41 -0.03
CA GLU A 262 14.03 13.71 1.21
C GLU A 262 14.91 13.46 2.43
N LYS A 263 15.45 14.54 3.00
CA LYS A 263 16.30 14.51 4.21
C LYS A 263 17.52 13.59 4.07
N ASN A 264 17.37 12.32 4.47
CA ASN A 264 18.43 11.30 4.53
C ASN A 264 18.09 10.09 3.63
N GLN A 265 17.35 10.35 2.55
CA GLN A 265 16.87 9.35 1.62
C GLN A 265 16.78 9.93 0.20
N VAL A 266 17.08 9.10 -0.79
CA VAL A 266 16.85 9.38 -2.21
C VAL A 266 15.90 8.34 -2.77
N ASN A 267 14.83 8.78 -3.42
CA ASN A 267 13.86 7.93 -4.10
C ASN A 267 14.12 8.01 -5.60
N PHE A 268 14.30 6.87 -6.26
CA PHE A 268 14.43 6.76 -7.71
C PHE A 268 13.19 6.09 -8.30
N TYR A 269 12.62 6.66 -9.36
CA TYR A 269 11.40 6.17 -9.99
C TYR A 269 11.71 5.63 -11.39
N PHE A 270 11.26 4.39 -11.62
CA PHE A 270 11.38 3.69 -12.89
C PHE A 270 9.98 3.37 -13.42
N GLU A 271 9.79 3.45 -14.73
CA GLU A 271 8.53 3.08 -15.38
C GLU A 271 8.23 1.58 -15.24
N GLU A 272 9.28 0.76 -15.33
CA GLU A 272 9.25 -0.68 -15.10
C GLU A 272 10.67 -1.17 -14.80
N ILE A 273 10.77 -2.33 -14.16
CA ILE A 273 11.99 -3.13 -14.05
C ILE A 273 11.70 -4.48 -14.72
N THR A 274 12.60 -4.91 -15.59
CA THR A 274 12.46 -6.15 -16.35
C THR A 274 13.27 -7.27 -15.71
N SER A 275 13.26 -8.44 -16.34
CA SER A 275 14.14 -9.56 -15.98
C SER A 275 15.60 -9.35 -16.38
N GLU A 276 15.93 -8.26 -17.09
CA GLU A 276 17.31 -7.86 -17.36
C GLU A 276 17.90 -7.13 -16.15
N ASN A 277 19.14 -7.47 -15.81
CA ASN A 277 19.81 -6.86 -14.67
C ASN A 277 20.16 -5.40 -14.97
N LYS A 278 19.59 -4.47 -14.21
CA LYS A 278 19.83 -3.03 -14.33
C LYS A 278 20.76 -2.60 -13.21
N CYS A 279 21.96 -2.16 -13.55
CA CYS A 279 22.95 -1.68 -12.59
C CYS A 279 23.28 -0.21 -12.84
N PHE A 280 23.45 0.56 -11.77
CA PHE A 280 23.93 1.94 -11.82
C PHE A 280 24.62 2.31 -10.51
N ASP A 281 25.52 3.29 -10.59
CA ASP A 281 26.24 3.79 -9.42
C ASP A 281 25.55 5.03 -8.86
N VAL A 282 25.56 5.15 -7.53
CA VAL A 282 25.22 6.39 -6.83
C VAL A 282 26.46 6.88 -6.09
N ARG A 283 26.89 8.11 -6.39
CA ARG A 283 27.99 8.76 -5.68
C ARG A 283 27.48 9.37 -4.39
N LEU A 284 28.20 9.12 -3.30
CA LEU A 284 27.89 9.55 -1.96
C LEU A 284 29.11 10.28 -1.39
N HIS A 285 28.89 11.49 -0.90
CA HIS A 285 29.92 12.33 -0.29
C HIS A 285 29.73 12.36 1.23
N ARG A 286 30.83 12.24 1.98
CA ARG A 286 30.83 12.36 3.44
C ARG A 286 30.78 13.84 3.85
N GLU A 287 29.60 14.30 4.26
CA GLU A 287 29.41 15.66 4.80
C GLU A 287 29.90 15.77 6.26
N PHE A 288 29.65 14.74 7.07
CA PHE A 288 30.04 14.72 8.48
C PHE A 288 30.72 13.40 8.87
N ALA A 289 31.72 13.51 9.74
CA ALA A 289 32.34 12.34 10.35
C ALA A 289 31.46 11.80 11.48
N ILE A 290 30.89 10.60 11.27
CA ILE A 290 30.14 9.86 12.28
C ILE A 290 30.93 8.61 12.68
N GLU A 291 31.11 8.42 13.99
CA GLU A 291 31.67 7.19 14.57
C GLU A 291 30.57 6.13 14.74
N ASP A 292 30.95 4.85 14.58
CA ASP A 292 30.04 3.68 14.71
C ASP A 292 28.73 3.81 13.88
N ALA A 293 28.86 4.35 12.66
CA ALA A 293 27.75 4.47 11.74
C ALA A 293 27.14 3.09 11.44
N LYS A 294 25.83 2.95 11.64
CA LYS A 294 25.11 1.70 11.39
C LYS A 294 24.80 1.54 9.89
N PRO A 295 24.65 0.30 9.40
CA PRO A 295 24.25 0.05 8.02
C PRO A 295 22.96 0.78 7.66
N ALA A 296 22.92 1.37 6.48
CA ALA A 296 21.69 1.89 5.89
C ALA A 296 21.09 0.83 4.96
N THR A 297 19.94 1.14 4.36
CA THR A 297 19.16 0.18 3.56
C THR A 297 18.89 0.71 2.17
N VAL A 298 19.01 -0.16 1.17
CA VAL A 298 18.40 0.03 -0.14
C VAL A 298 17.14 -0.83 -0.18
N LYS A 299 16.03 -0.28 -0.64
CA LYS A 299 14.77 -1.00 -0.82
C LYS A 299 14.21 -0.73 -2.20
N VAL A 300 13.75 -1.77 -2.89
CA VAL A 300 13.00 -1.64 -4.15
C VAL A 300 11.62 -2.25 -3.97
N TYR A 301 10.60 -1.67 -4.59
CA TYR A 301 9.24 -2.23 -4.61
C TYR A 301 8.45 -1.79 -5.83
N ASP A 302 7.46 -2.60 -6.20
CA ASP A 302 6.42 -2.21 -7.15
C ASP A 302 5.47 -1.21 -6.48
N TYR A 303 5.22 -0.09 -7.13
CA TYR A 303 4.47 1.03 -6.57
C TYR A 303 3.00 0.70 -6.27
N TYR A 304 2.40 -0.18 -7.07
CA TYR A 304 1.00 -0.59 -6.93
C TYR A 304 0.88 -1.88 -6.11
N GLU A 305 1.88 -2.76 -6.18
CA GLU A 305 1.93 -4.04 -5.45
C GLU A 305 3.14 -4.08 -4.52
N GLN A 306 3.11 -3.31 -3.43
CA GLN A 306 4.24 -3.14 -2.51
C GLN A 306 4.70 -4.42 -1.79
N GLU A 307 3.88 -5.47 -1.81
CA GLU A 307 4.25 -6.84 -1.41
C GLU A 307 5.33 -7.45 -2.29
N ASN A 308 5.48 -6.96 -3.53
CA ASN A 308 6.59 -7.26 -4.43
C ASN A 308 7.71 -6.28 -4.13
N SER A 309 8.66 -6.69 -3.29
CA SER A 309 9.72 -5.82 -2.80
C SER A 309 10.99 -6.60 -2.45
N ASN A 310 12.09 -5.89 -2.28
CA ASN A 310 13.28 -6.44 -1.64
C ASN A 310 14.04 -5.33 -0.93
N SER A 311 14.73 -5.67 0.15
CA SER A 311 15.56 -4.72 0.89
C SER A 311 16.86 -5.36 1.34
N VAL A 312 17.97 -4.68 1.08
CA VAL A 312 19.31 -5.12 1.47
C VAL A 312 20.00 -4.03 2.29
N PRO A 313 20.74 -4.40 3.35
CA PRO A 313 21.58 -3.46 4.06
C PRO A 313 22.87 -3.19 3.27
N TYR A 314 23.44 -2.00 3.43
CA TYR A 314 24.78 -1.66 2.97
C TYR A 314 25.50 -0.81 4.03
N SER A 315 26.82 -0.84 4.04
CA SER A 315 27.66 -0.04 4.93
C SER A 315 28.71 0.68 4.12
N LEU A 316 29.08 1.89 4.56
CA LEU A 316 30.21 2.63 4.01
C LEU A 316 31.32 2.61 5.05
N MET A 317 32.55 2.32 4.61
CA MET A 317 33.68 2.27 5.53
C MET A 317 34.09 3.70 5.89
N ALA A 318 34.15 4.00 7.19
CA ALA A 318 34.53 5.33 7.67
C ALA A 318 36.05 5.56 7.67
N SER A 319 36.83 4.49 7.50
CA SER A 319 38.29 4.47 7.55
C SER A 319 38.90 4.09 6.21
N CYS A 320 39.81 4.93 5.75
CA CYS A 320 41.05 4.45 5.16
C CYS A 320 42.00 4.06 6.32
#